data_AF-A0A0C3BTZ7-F1
#
_entry.id   AF-A0A0C3BTZ7-F1
#
_cell.length_a   1.000
_cell.length_b   1.000
_cell.length_c   1.000
_cell.angle_alpha   90.00
_cell.angle_beta   90.00
_cell.angle_gamma   90.00
#
_symmetry.space_group_name_H-M   'P 1'
#
loop_
_entity.id
_entity.type
_entity.pdbx_description
1 polymer ?
#
loop_
_entity_poly.entity_id
_entity_poly.type
_entity_poly.pdbx_seq_one_letter_code
_entity_poly.pdbx_strand_id
1 'polypeptide(L)'
;MDFNHQPGTLVLVRNSKADKDLSKHNARYLGPMVVVRRSRGGAYMLSELDGSVSRLRFAAFRVIPYAPRDIKRIPVHSLVDLSPDQLDEIESGFDSQPRDEEEDENEILLEEL
;
A
#
# COMPACT_ATOMS: atom_id res chain seq x y z
N MET A 1 -7.01 12.57 -6.06
CA MET A 1 -5.91 13.09 -6.90
C MET A 1 -4.92 11.95 -7.09
N ASP A 2 -4.43 11.72 -8.31
CA ASP A 2 -3.35 10.76 -8.59
C ASP A 2 -2.06 11.55 -8.86
N PHE A 3 -0.99 11.22 -8.13
CA PHE A 3 0.28 11.92 -8.18
C PHE A 3 1.31 11.25 -9.10
N ASN A 4 0.96 10.13 -9.74
CA ASN A 4 1.84 9.36 -10.64
C ASN A 4 3.22 9.08 -10.04
N HIS A 5 3.24 8.48 -8.85
CA HIS A 5 4.47 8.20 -8.12
C HIS A 5 5.35 7.19 -8.88
N GLN A 6 6.64 7.51 -8.98
CA GLN A 6 7.62 6.63 -9.61
C GLN A 6 8.15 5.61 -8.59
N PRO A 7 8.64 4.43 -9.03
CA PRO A 7 9.36 3.52 -8.16
C PRO A 7 10.44 4.25 -7.35
N GLY A 8 10.47 4.01 -6.03
CA GLY A 8 11.39 4.65 -5.09
C GLY A 8 10.88 5.93 -4.46
N THR A 9 9.69 6.38 -4.85
CA THR A 9 9.04 7.51 -4.19
C THR A 9 8.59 7.09 -2.79
N LEU A 10 8.89 7.93 -1.80
CA LEU A 10 8.31 7.79 -0.46
C LEU A 10 6.88 8.34 -0.45
N VAL A 11 5.97 7.54 0.12
CA VAL A 11 4.54 7.83 0.15
C VAL A 11 3.96 7.50 1.52
N LEU A 12 2.83 8.13 1.85
CA LEU A 12 1.95 7.69 2.93
C LEU A 12 0.69 7.07 2.34
N VAL A 13 0.09 6.14 3.08
CA VAL A 13 -1.18 5.53 2.70
C VAL A 13 -2.26 5.96 3.66
N ARG A 14 -3.37 6.49 3.14
CA ARG A 14 -4.55 6.80 3.95
C ARG A 14 -5.18 5.52 4.52
N ASN A 15 -5.38 5.52 5.83
CA ASN A 15 -6.05 4.44 6.55
C ASN A 15 -7.57 4.61 6.43
N SER A 16 -8.24 3.71 5.70
CA SER A 16 -9.69 3.74 5.51
C SER A 16 -10.47 3.53 6.81
N LYS A 17 -9.93 2.77 7.77
CA LYS A 17 -10.57 2.57 9.09
C LYS A 17 -10.64 3.88 9.88
N ALA A 18 -9.62 4.73 9.74
CA ALA A 18 -9.57 6.05 10.39
C ALA A 18 -10.49 7.09 9.72
N ASP A 19 -10.98 6.84 8.51
CA ASP A 19 -11.99 7.68 7.86
C ASP A 19 -13.41 7.35 8.36
N LYS A 20 -13.68 6.07 8.68
CA LYS A 20 -14.99 5.60 9.18
C LYS A 20 -15.16 5.80 10.69
N ASP A 21 -14.07 5.73 11.47
CA ASP A 21 -14.09 5.92 12.92
C ASP A 21 -13.87 7.39 13.32
N LEU A 22 -14.79 7.96 14.11
CA LEU A 22 -14.70 9.33 14.62
C LEU A 22 -13.65 9.50 15.73
N SER A 23 -13.04 8.40 16.17
CA SER A 23 -12.03 8.35 17.23
C SER A 23 -10.71 8.99 16.77
N LYS A 24 -10.24 9.99 17.53
CA LYS A 24 -8.98 10.72 17.24
C LYS A 24 -7.70 9.90 17.47
N HIS A 25 -7.83 8.69 18.02
CA HIS A 25 -6.70 7.85 18.42
C HIS A 25 -6.13 7.00 17.29
N ASN A 26 -6.88 6.80 16.21
CA ASN A 26 -6.42 5.99 15.07
C ASN A 26 -5.46 6.78 14.19
N ALA A 27 -4.40 6.10 13.73
CA ALA A 27 -3.49 6.68 12.74
C ALA A 27 -4.23 6.92 11.42
N ARG A 28 -4.31 8.19 10.99
CA ARG A 28 -4.94 8.59 9.71
C ARG A 28 -4.16 8.11 8.49
N TYR A 29 -2.85 7.96 8.65
CA TYR A 29 -1.94 7.53 7.61
C TYR A 29 -1.07 6.41 8.13
N LEU A 30 -0.93 5.36 7.33
CA LEU A 30 0.12 4.36 7.50
C LEU A 30 1.44 4.98 7.05
N GLY A 31 2.52 4.51 7.67
CA GLY A 31 3.84 5.13 7.69
C GLY A 31 4.46 5.42 6.31
N PRO A 32 5.68 5.98 6.29
CA PRO A 32 6.40 6.20 5.04
C PRO A 32 6.72 4.84 4.39
N MET A 33 6.11 4.59 3.25
CA MET A 33 6.34 3.41 2.41
C MET A 33 7.04 3.82 1.11
N VAL A 34 7.67 2.86 0.44
CA VAL A 34 8.35 3.07 -0.83
C VAL A 34 7.53 2.46 -1.95
N VAL A 35 7.33 3.21 -3.03
CA VAL A 35 6.69 2.68 -4.24
C VAL A 35 7.61 1.65 -4.88
N VAL A 36 7.15 0.41 -4.99
CA VAL A 36 7.86 -0.64 -5.72
C VAL A 36 7.49 -0.58 -7.19
N ARG A 37 6.18 -0.60 -7.47
CA ARG A 37 5.64 -0.61 -8.83
C ARG A 37 4.20 -0.09 -8.84
N ARG A 38 3.79 0.45 -9.98
CA ARG A 38 2.41 0.79 -10.29
C ARG A 38 1.84 -0.25 -11.25
N SER A 39 0.71 -0.85 -10.90
CA SER A 39 0.03 -1.82 -11.77
C SER A 39 -0.67 -1.14 -12.93
N ARG A 40 -1.03 -1.91 -13.96
CA ARG A 40 -1.79 -1.39 -15.12
C ARG A 40 -3.13 -0.76 -14.72
N GLY A 41 -3.76 -1.25 -13.66
CA GLY A 41 -5.00 -0.71 -13.09
C GLY A 41 -4.81 0.58 -12.27
N GLY A 42 -3.58 1.07 -12.15
CA GLY A 42 -3.26 2.30 -11.45
C GLY A 42 -3.10 2.17 -9.93
N ALA A 43 -3.20 0.96 -9.39
CA ALA A 43 -2.90 0.68 -7.98
C ALA A 43 -1.38 0.61 -7.76
N TYR A 44 -0.95 0.83 -6.52
CA TYR A 44 0.46 0.80 -6.14
C TYR A 44 0.76 -0.44 -5.29
N MET A 45 1.88 -1.10 -5.62
CA MET A 45 2.58 -2.03 -4.73
C MET A 45 3.62 -1.24 -3.96
N LEU A 46 3.60 -1.38 -2.63
CA LEU A 46 4.44 -0.61 -1.73
C LEU A 46 5.27 -1.56 -0.87
N SER A 47 6.47 -1.11 -0.49
CA SER A 47 7.29 -1.77 0.54
C SER A 47 7.45 -0.88 1.75
N GLU A 48 7.69 -1.49 2.90
CA GLU A 48 8.23 -0.79 4.06
C GLU A 48 9.71 -0.41 3.83
N LEU A 49 10.26 0.38 4.74
CA LEU A 49 11.64 0.89 4.67
C LEU A 49 12.70 -0.17 4.98
N ASP A 50 12.30 -1.35 5.41
CA ASP A 50 13.15 -2.51 5.63
C ASP A 50 13.25 -3.42 4.39
N GLY A 51 12.48 -3.15 3.33
CA GLY A 51 12.41 -3.99 2.15
C GLY A 51 11.20 -4.91 2.06
N SER A 52 10.41 -5.01 3.12
CA SER A 52 9.24 -5.88 3.17
C SER A 52 8.15 -5.36 2.22
N VAL A 53 7.84 -6.13 1.17
CA VAL A 53 6.79 -5.77 0.21
C VAL A 53 5.42 -6.10 0.78
N SER A 54 4.50 -5.14 0.73
CA SER A 54 3.13 -5.34 1.15
C SER A 54 2.41 -6.32 0.24
N ARG A 55 1.60 -7.20 0.85
CA ARG A 55 0.70 -8.11 0.13
C ARG A 55 -0.56 -7.43 -0.40
N LEU A 56 -0.79 -6.16 -0.05
CA LEU A 56 -1.97 -5.41 -0.45
C LEU A 56 -1.66 -4.46 -1.60
N ARG A 57 -2.67 -4.19 -2.42
CA ARG A 57 -2.59 -3.18 -3.48
C ARG A 57 -3.33 -1.93 -3.06
N PHE A 58 -2.64 -0.80 -3.11
CA PHE A 58 -3.17 0.47 -2.65
C PHE A 58 -3.74 1.26 -3.81
N ALA A 59 -5.02 1.63 -3.72
CA ALA A 59 -5.66 2.48 -4.72
C ALA A 59 -4.98 3.86 -4.77
N ALA A 60 -4.82 4.42 -5.98
CA ALA A 60 -4.07 5.65 -6.21
C ALA A 60 -4.53 6.84 -5.33
N PHE A 61 -5.83 6.95 -5.06
CA PHE A 61 -6.37 8.06 -4.26
C PHE A 61 -6.01 7.98 -2.76
N ARG A 62 -5.55 6.81 -2.28
CA ARG A 62 -5.09 6.61 -0.90
C ARG A 62 -3.61 6.89 -0.74
N VAL A 63 -2.85 6.90 -1.84
CA VAL A 63 -1.40 7.11 -1.83
C VAL A 63 -1.11 8.60 -1.97
N ILE A 64 -0.42 9.17 -1.00
CA ILE A 64 -0.06 10.59 -0.98
C ILE A 64 1.46 10.76 -0.86
N PRO A 65 2.05 11.83 -1.42
CA PRO A 65 3.49 12.05 -1.32
C PRO A 65 3.94 12.24 0.13
N TYR A 66 5.02 11.56 0.52
CA TYR A 66 5.72 11.83 1.77
C TYR A 66 6.90 12.77 1.51
N ALA A 67 6.92 13.91 2.19
CA ALA A 67 8.04 14.85 2.16
C ALA A 67 8.95 14.58 3.36
N PRO A 68 10.05 13.80 3.21
CA PRO A 68 10.99 13.57 4.30
C PRO A 68 11.69 14.88 4.68
N ARG A 69 12.04 15.02 5.97
CA ARG A 69 12.79 16.19 6.45
C ARG A 69 14.20 16.24 5.85
N ASP A 70 14.81 15.08 5.63
CA ASP A 70 16.10 14.92 4.96
C ASP A 70 15.97 13.95 3.78
N ILE A 71 16.38 14.40 2.59
CA ILE A 71 16.31 13.58 1.37
C ILE A 71 17.58 12.74 1.26
N LYS A 72 17.45 11.44 1.55
CA LYS A 72 18.45 10.43 1.18
C LYS A 72 17.89 9.58 0.05
N ARG A 73 18.59 9.53 -1.08
CA ARG A 73 18.20 8.68 -2.23
C ARG A 73 18.67 7.26 -1.95
N ILE A 74 17.72 6.33 -1.80
CA ILE A 74 17.99 4.90 -1.65
C ILE A 74 17.49 4.22 -2.92
N PRO A 75 18.34 3.47 -3.65
CA PRO A 75 17.90 2.72 -4.81
C PRO A 75 16.88 1.63 -4.42
N VAL A 76 15.74 1.54 -5.11
CA VAL A 76 14.64 0.59 -4.78
C VAL A 76 15.10 -0.86 -4.81
N HIS A 77 15.94 -1.22 -5.79
CA HIS A 77 16.47 -2.57 -5.92
C HIS A 77 17.40 -2.96 -4.76
N SER A 78 17.94 -1.98 -4.02
CA SER A 78 18.72 -2.26 -2.80
C SER A 78 17.83 -2.42 -1.58
N LEU A 79 16.59 -1.96 -1.67
CA LEU A 79 15.60 -2.06 -0.61
C LEU A 79 14.87 -3.40 -0.69
N VAL A 80 14.51 -3.83 -1.89
CA VAL A 80 13.71 -5.05 -2.10
C VAL A 80 14.59 -6.14 -2.71
N ASP A 81 14.75 -7.27 -2.01
CA ASP A 81 15.51 -8.44 -2.49
C ASP A 81 14.64 -9.36 -3.38
N LEU A 82 13.98 -8.77 -4.37
CA LEU A 82 13.10 -9.49 -5.31
C LEU A 82 13.52 -9.22 -6.75
N SER A 83 13.54 -10.27 -7.57
CA SER A 83 13.75 -10.15 -9.00
C SER A 83 12.50 -9.55 -9.69
N PRO A 84 12.65 -8.98 -10.90
CA PRO A 84 11.51 -8.51 -11.70
C PRO A 84 10.45 -9.60 -11.92
N ASP A 85 10.88 -10.85 -12.16
CA ASP A 85 9.98 -11.98 -12.41
C ASP A 85 9.16 -12.33 -11.17
N GLN A 86 9.77 -12.26 -9.98
CA GLN A 86 9.06 -12.47 -8.70
C GLN A 86 8.04 -11.36 -8.45
N LEU A 87 8.34 -10.13 -8.84
CA LEU A 87 7.38 -9.02 -8.76
C LEU A 87 6.20 -9.21 -9.71
N ASP A 88 6.41 -9.79 -10.89
CA ASP A 88 5.34 -10.12 -11.84
C ASP A 88 4.46 -11.29 -11.35
N GLU A 89 5.05 -12.31 -10.72
CA GLU A 89 4.31 -13.38 -10.02
C GLU A 89 3.46 -12.82 -8.88
N ILE A 90 4.03 -11.91 -8.10
CA ILE A 90 3.33 -11.19 -7.04
C ILE A 90 2.17 -10.37 -7.63
N GLU A 91 2.42 -9.61 -8.71
CA GLU A 91 1.38 -8.79 -9.39
C GLU A 91 0.22 -9.65 -9.90
N SER A 92 0.53 -10.78 -10.55
CA SER A 92 -0.47 -11.72 -11.08
C SER A 92 -1.22 -12.47 -9.98
N GLY A 93 -0.54 -12.85 -8.90
CA GLY A 93 -1.16 -13.46 -7.72
C GLY A 93 -2.17 -12.52 -7.04
N PHE A 94 -1.90 -11.21 -7.04
CA PHE A 94 -2.80 -10.21 -6.45
C PHE A 94 -4.08 -9.95 -7.24
N ASP A 95 -4.15 -10.33 -8.52
CA ASP A 95 -5.40 -10.21 -9.29
C ASP A 95 -6.51 -11.15 -8.83
N SER A 96 -6.17 -12.12 -7.98
CA SER A 96 -7.12 -13.00 -7.29
C SER A 96 -7.46 -12.55 -5.85
N GLN A 97 -6.77 -11.52 -5.33
CA GLN A 97 -7.07 -10.94 -4.02
C GLN A 97 -7.95 -9.69 -4.21
N PRO A 98 -8.94 -9.46 -3.33
CA PRO A 98 -9.71 -8.24 -3.38
C PRO A 98 -8.76 -7.05 -3.32
N ARG A 99 -9.10 -5.96 -4.02
CA ARG A 99 -8.51 -4.65 -3.69
C ARG A 99 -8.80 -4.40 -2.21
N ASP A 100 -8.21 -3.39 -1.59
CA ASP A 100 -8.69 -2.92 -0.28
C ASP A 100 -10.09 -2.27 -0.40
N GLU A 101 -11.05 -3.04 -0.90
CA GLU A 101 -12.49 -2.89 -0.97
C GLU A 101 -13.01 -4.07 -0.13
N GLU A 102 -13.18 -3.79 1.17
CA GLU A 102 -14.09 -4.49 2.09
C GLU A 102 -14.03 -6.03 2.17
N GLU A 103 -13.45 -6.55 3.28
CA GLU A 103 -14.10 -7.64 4.02
C GLU A 103 -15.42 -7.11 4.60
N ASP A 104 -16.40 -6.86 3.75
CA ASP A 104 -17.81 -6.80 4.14
C ASP A 104 -18.36 -8.20 3.85
N GLU A 105 -18.67 -8.97 4.91
CA GLU A 105 -19.64 -10.09 4.99
C GLU A 105 -19.32 -11.18 6.04
N ASN A 106 -18.35 -11.02 6.95
CA ASN A 106 -18.14 -12.00 8.06
C ASN A 106 -18.38 -11.43 9.47
N GLU A 107 -19.35 -10.52 9.62
CA GLU A 107 -19.91 -10.15 10.93
C GLU A 107 -21.44 -10.37 10.96
N ILE A 108 -21.94 -11.43 10.30
CA ILE A 108 -23.31 -11.93 10.47
C ILE A 108 -23.34 -13.37 11.04
N LEU A 109 -22.19 -14.08 11.11
CA LEU A 109 -22.14 -15.45 11.65
C LEU A 109 -21.54 -15.56 13.07
N LEU A 110 -21.78 -14.56 13.92
CA LEU A 110 -21.52 -14.66 15.38
C LEU A 110 -22.74 -14.33 16.24
N GLU A 111 -23.93 -14.17 15.64
CA GLU A 111 -25.21 -13.99 16.36
C GLU A 111 -26.22 -15.13 16.11
N GLU A 112 -25.74 -16.38 15.94
CA GLU A 112 -26.59 -17.55 16.24
C GLU A 112 -25.86 -18.46 17.23
N LEU A 113 -25.88 -18.01 18.50
CA LEU A 113 -25.99 -18.88 19.67
C LEU A 113 -27.45 -18.84 20.15
#